data_AF-A0A9R1CTD8-F1
#
_entry.id   AF-A0A9R1CTD8-F1
#
_cell.length_a   1.000
_cell.length_b   1.000
_cell.length_c   1.000
_cell.angle_alpha   90.00
_cell.angle_beta   90.00
_cell.angle_gamma   90.00
#
_symmetry.space_group_name_H-M   'P 1'
#
loop_
_entity.id
_entity.type
_entity.pdbx_description
1 polymer ?
#
loop_
_entity_poly.entity_id
_entity_poly.type
_entity_poly.pdbx_seq_one_letter_code
_entity_poly.pdbx_strand_id
1 'polypeptide(L)'
;MSDRGVSSPLGVILLLGITVAAVTALLSTGGVVLEDTRGTAERSQAENAMAQFSSKASLVGLGESGAQRFSLGRISGGNVRIDDRAGNVSVYANRSGERIYVGNVSMGAMIYRNGDTEIAYQGGGVWDRTDGFTRMVSPPEYHYRADTLTFPIINVTGDGTASGDVRGRVTADANGRSLYPNATADETFVNPLTNGTVYVEIESQYCRGWESFFRERTQGGLDQTCEGGDEDTVVVDLSVAFDPVFGAAVTATAIEDTSNGNGKEKVNISSYREGVTAPSASSRIEERIEACLPDGCSSISSDTLDGGPYYTEDVEDLEGVNTIETSSGDDVDIIVNDTDEWTDDGLDFEVTGGGNATLYVRTDDTIELSGSYNVNTDGEPDQFLTYVHSDTSEIQITGSFTYVGGIYAPKSSLSGDQGDNECDGDGGGNIDVTGSLVVQDFCFQNGEFTHDGSMDDLEVDLDLDTVKYLHVSENRVKIEME
;
A
#
# COMPACT_ATOMS: atom_id res chain seq x y z
N MET A 1 75.04 34.42 47.86
CA MET A 1 73.66 33.92 47.89
C MET A 1 72.90 34.77 46.87
N SER A 2 73.06 34.53 45.56
CA SER A 2 72.67 33.36 44.77
C SER A 2 71.15 33.18 44.74
N ASP A 3 70.49 33.86 43.80
CA ASP A 3 69.64 33.20 42.81
C ASP A 3 69.30 34.17 41.67
N ARG A 4 69.82 33.90 40.47
CA ARG A 4 69.49 34.64 39.25
C ARG A 4 68.83 33.69 38.26
N GLY A 5 67.51 33.83 38.15
CA GLY A 5 66.72 33.67 36.93
C GLY A 5 66.98 32.43 36.08
N VAL A 6 66.48 31.27 36.51
CA VAL A 6 66.35 30.07 35.67
C VAL A 6 65.05 30.07 34.85
N SER A 7 64.39 31.22 34.68
CA SER A 7 63.03 31.30 34.11
C SER A 7 62.96 31.23 32.58
N SER A 8 64.08 31.33 31.86
CA SER A 8 64.08 31.37 30.39
C SER A 8 63.99 29.98 29.71
N PRO A 9 64.65 28.91 30.18
CA PRO A 9 64.58 27.61 29.49
C PRO A 9 63.31 26.84 29.86
N LEU A 10 62.90 26.88 31.13
CA LEU A 10 61.78 26.09 31.63
C LEU A 10 60.45 26.51 31.00
N GLY A 11 60.21 27.83 30.88
CA GLY A 11 58.99 28.36 30.25
C GLY A 11 58.89 28.02 28.77
N VAL A 12 60.02 28.01 28.04
CA VAL A 12 60.07 27.64 26.63
C VAL A 12 59.81 26.13 26.44
N ILE A 13 60.40 25.28 27.29
CA ILE A 13 60.16 23.83 27.25
C ILE A 13 58.69 23.51 27.56
N LEU A 14 58.08 24.20 28.52
CA LEU A 14 56.70 23.98 28.91
C LEU A 14 55.71 24.44 27.82
N LEU A 15 55.99 25.58 27.17
CA LEU A 15 55.23 26.03 26.01
C LEU A 15 55.34 25.04 24.84
N LEU A 16 56.55 24.54 24.55
CA LEU A 16 56.76 23.54 23.50
C LEU A 16 56.03 22.22 23.82
N GLY A 17 56.04 21.80 25.08
CA GLY A 17 55.32 20.61 25.53
C GLY A 17 53.81 20.75 25.36
N ILE A 18 53.24 21.89 25.74
CA ILE A 18 51.81 22.17 25.60
C ILE A 18 51.41 22.30 24.13
N THR A 19 52.21 22.95 23.29
CA THR A 19 51.90 23.09 21.86
C THR A 19 51.94 21.75 21.15
N VAL A 20 52.94 20.91 21.42
CA VAL A 20 53.01 19.56 20.88
C VAL A 20 51.81 18.74 21.35
N ALA A 21 51.50 18.76 22.65
CA ALA A 21 50.34 18.04 23.18
C ALA A 21 49.02 18.50 22.56
N ALA A 22 48.83 19.81 22.39
CA ALA A 22 47.63 20.38 21.78
C ALA A 22 47.51 20.00 20.29
N VAL A 23 48.62 20.04 19.53
CA VAL A 23 48.63 19.64 18.12
C VAL A 23 48.37 18.13 17.98
N THR A 24 48.98 17.30 18.83
CA THR A 24 48.73 15.85 18.82
C THR A 24 47.27 15.53 19.16
N ALA A 25 46.70 16.20 20.16
CA ALA A 25 45.27 16.06 20.50
C ALA A 25 44.38 16.43 19.31
N LEU A 26 44.62 17.60 18.69
CA LEU A 26 43.89 18.07 17.51
C LEU A 26 43.97 17.11 16.32
N LEU A 27 45.15 16.57 16.03
CA LEU A 27 45.33 15.61 14.93
C LEU A 27 44.63 14.28 15.21
N SER A 28 44.60 13.83 16.47
CA SER A 28 43.92 12.57 16.84
C SER A 28 42.40 12.67 16.69
N THR A 29 41.79 13.79 17.09
CA THR A 29 40.34 13.98 16.99
C THR A 29 39.92 14.40 15.58
N GLY A 30 40.74 15.21 14.90
CA GLY A 30 40.46 15.69 13.55
C GLY A 30 40.53 14.59 12.49
N GLY A 31 41.42 13.61 12.65
CA GLY A 31 41.56 12.49 11.72
C GLY A 31 40.30 11.64 11.58
N VAL A 32 39.71 11.24 12.72
CA VAL A 32 38.51 10.38 12.76
C VAL A 32 37.31 11.08 12.14
N VAL A 33 37.07 12.35 12.50
CA VAL A 33 35.92 13.12 11.99
C VAL A 33 36.04 13.39 10.48
N LEU A 34 37.25 13.64 9.98
CA LEU A 34 37.48 13.86 8.54
C LEU A 34 37.32 12.57 7.72
N GLU A 35 37.73 11.43 8.28
CA GLU A 35 37.59 10.12 7.62
C GLU A 35 36.11 9.69 7.55
N ASP A 36 35.33 9.88 8.62
CA ASP A 36 33.88 9.62 8.65
C ASP A 36 33.11 10.52 7.67
N THR A 37 33.48 11.80 7.60
CA THR A 37 32.85 12.76 6.67
C THR A 37 33.13 12.38 5.22
N ARG A 38 34.35 11.92 4.94
CA ARG A 38 34.76 11.48 3.61
C ARG A 38 34.02 10.20 3.20
N GLY A 39 33.93 9.21 4.09
CA GLY A 39 33.19 7.97 3.83
C GLY A 39 31.71 8.23 3.54
N THR A 40 31.07 9.11 4.31
CA THR A 40 29.67 9.51 4.10
C THR A 40 29.48 10.19 2.74
N ALA A 41 30.37 11.12 2.38
CA ALA A 41 30.30 11.80 1.09
C ALA A 41 30.53 10.86 -0.10
N GLU A 42 31.46 9.91 0.02
CA GLU A 42 31.72 8.88 -1.00
C GLU A 42 30.51 7.95 -1.17
N ARG A 43 29.88 7.52 -0.07
CA ARG A 43 28.64 6.74 -0.10
C ARG A 43 27.49 7.50 -0.77
N SER A 44 27.21 8.73 -0.35
CA SER A 44 26.14 9.54 -0.95
C SER A 44 26.40 9.80 -2.44
N GLN A 45 27.65 9.95 -2.86
CA GLN A 45 27.99 10.07 -4.28
C GLN A 45 27.67 8.76 -5.03
N ALA A 46 28.04 7.61 -4.47
CA ALA A 46 27.75 6.30 -5.07
C ALA A 46 26.23 6.05 -5.16
N GLU A 47 25.48 6.35 -4.10
CA GLU A 47 24.01 6.26 -4.09
C GLU A 47 23.38 7.11 -5.22
N ASN A 48 23.77 8.38 -5.31
CA ASN A 48 23.25 9.29 -6.35
C ASN A 48 23.64 8.83 -7.77
N ALA A 49 24.88 8.39 -7.95
CA ALA A 49 25.35 7.91 -9.25
C ALA A 49 24.64 6.62 -9.68
N MET A 50 24.39 5.70 -8.74
CA MET A 50 23.65 4.47 -8.97
C MET A 50 22.16 4.73 -9.23
N ALA A 51 21.54 5.69 -8.54
CA ALA A 51 20.17 6.13 -8.84
C ALA A 51 20.04 6.81 -10.22
N GLN A 52 21.05 7.56 -10.66
CA GLN A 52 21.08 8.07 -12.04
C GLN A 52 21.29 6.95 -13.06
N PHE A 53 22.08 5.94 -12.70
CA PHE A 53 22.25 4.76 -13.53
C PHE A 53 20.96 3.95 -13.64
N SER A 54 20.22 3.74 -12.54
CA SER A 54 18.95 3.00 -12.55
C SER A 54 17.95 3.62 -13.51
N SER A 55 17.75 4.94 -13.45
CA SER A 55 16.89 5.66 -14.40
C SER A 55 17.30 5.42 -15.86
N LYS A 56 18.59 5.48 -16.19
CA LYS A 56 19.09 5.20 -17.56
C LYS A 56 18.92 3.75 -17.96
N ALA A 57 19.11 2.82 -17.03
CA ALA A 57 18.93 1.40 -17.26
C ALA A 57 17.45 1.08 -17.49
N SER A 58 16.52 1.73 -16.77
CA SER A 58 15.08 1.63 -17.01
C SER A 58 14.70 2.13 -18.40
N LEU A 59 15.18 3.31 -18.83
CA LEU A 59 14.95 3.82 -20.20
C LEU A 59 15.39 2.82 -21.27
N VAL A 60 16.46 2.06 -21.01
CA VAL A 60 16.95 1.05 -21.94
C VAL A 60 16.18 -0.26 -21.85
N GLY A 61 15.93 -0.75 -20.63
CA GLY A 61 15.23 -2.01 -20.38
C GLY A 61 13.77 -1.96 -20.82
N LEU A 62 13.09 -0.83 -20.62
CA LEU A 62 11.70 -0.62 -21.01
C LEU A 62 11.53 -0.25 -22.50
N GLY A 63 12.64 -0.20 -23.26
CA GLY A 63 12.61 0.01 -24.71
C GLY A 63 12.45 1.47 -25.16
N GLU A 64 12.51 2.44 -24.27
CA GLU A 64 12.49 3.88 -24.61
C GLU A 64 13.79 4.34 -25.28
N SER A 65 14.89 3.60 -25.09
CA SER A 65 16.19 3.86 -25.69
C SER A 65 16.96 2.57 -25.99
N GLY A 66 17.66 2.50 -27.13
CA GLY A 66 18.50 1.32 -27.45
C GLY A 66 19.80 1.24 -26.63
N ALA A 67 20.33 2.38 -26.18
CA ALA A 67 21.58 2.45 -25.41
C ALA A 67 21.73 3.79 -24.66
N GLN A 68 22.35 3.74 -23.48
CA GLN A 68 22.67 4.92 -22.67
C GLN A 68 24.10 4.85 -22.15
N ARG A 69 24.76 6.01 -22.03
CA ARG A 69 26.08 6.11 -21.38
C ARG A 69 25.92 6.49 -19.91
N PHE A 70 26.74 5.90 -19.06
CA PHE A 70 26.78 6.22 -17.64
C PHE A 70 28.19 6.57 -17.16
N SER A 71 28.24 7.27 -16.05
CA SER A 71 29.45 7.60 -15.31
C SER A 71 29.10 7.49 -13.84
N LEU A 72 29.83 6.66 -13.11
CA LEU A 72 29.73 6.57 -11.65
C LEU A 72 30.68 7.55 -10.95
N GLY A 73 31.40 8.35 -11.74
CA GLY A 73 32.41 9.27 -11.23
C GLY A 73 33.68 8.57 -10.76
N ARG A 74 34.47 9.30 -9.97
CA ARG A 74 35.74 8.80 -9.45
C ARG A 74 35.52 8.11 -8.10
N ILE A 75 35.75 6.82 -8.10
CA ILE A 75 35.76 5.95 -6.94
C ILE A 75 37.16 5.98 -6.32
N SER A 76 37.27 6.64 -5.16
CA SER A 76 38.54 6.90 -4.47
C SER A 76 38.99 5.76 -3.54
N GLY A 77 38.19 4.68 -3.46
CA GLY A 77 38.41 3.44 -2.72
C GLY A 77 37.31 2.44 -3.07
N GLY A 78 37.64 1.15 -3.11
CA GLY A 78 36.70 0.09 -3.53
C GLY A 78 36.67 -0.16 -5.04
N ASN A 79 35.65 -0.89 -5.48
CA ASN A 79 35.46 -1.29 -6.87
C ASN A 79 33.97 -1.43 -7.23
N VAL A 80 33.68 -1.40 -8.53
CA VAL A 80 32.38 -1.75 -9.10
C VAL A 80 32.54 -3.07 -9.83
N ARG A 81 31.67 -4.03 -9.57
CA ARG A 81 31.63 -5.33 -10.27
C ARG A 81 30.24 -5.56 -10.87
N ILE A 82 30.19 -6.31 -11.95
CA ILE A 82 28.94 -6.86 -12.48
C ILE A 82 28.87 -8.32 -12.04
N ASP A 83 27.72 -8.71 -11.49
CA ASP A 83 27.38 -10.07 -11.12
C ASP A 83 26.15 -10.48 -11.92
N ASP A 84 26.27 -11.42 -12.83
CA ASP A 84 25.15 -11.84 -13.70
C ASP A 84 24.18 -12.81 -13.00
N ARG A 85 24.45 -13.22 -11.76
CA ARG A 85 23.65 -14.17 -10.97
C ARG A 85 23.57 -13.74 -9.50
N ALA A 86 22.95 -12.59 -9.26
CA ALA A 86 22.82 -11.97 -7.95
C ALA A 86 21.48 -12.26 -7.24
N GLY A 87 20.56 -12.98 -7.86
CA GLY A 87 19.28 -13.36 -7.28
C GLY A 87 18.31 -13.96 -8.30
N ASN A 88 17.09 -14.26 -7.88
CA ASN A 88 16.04 -14.80 -8.74
C ASN A 88 14.68 -14.23 -8.32
N VAL A 89 13.79 -14.04 -9.30
CA VAL A 89 12.38 -13.67 -9.09
C VAL A 89 11.53 -14.80 -9.66
N SER A 90 10.68 -15.39 -8.85
CA SER A 90 9.69 -16.39 -9.28
C SER A 90 8.29 -15.78 -9.18
N VAL A 91 7.47 -15.98 -10.20
CA VAL A 91 6.12 -15.41 -10.29
C VAL A 91 5.11 -16.53 -10.32
N TYR A 92 4.05 -16.35 -9.55
CA TYR A 92 2.92 -17.26 -9.46
C TYR A 92 1.62 -16.48 -9.62
N ALA A 93 0.58 -17.15 -10.12
CA ALA A 93 -0.77 -16.61 -10.17
C ALA A 93 -1.71 -17.58 -9.44
N ASN A 94 -2.70 -17.07 -8.74
CA ASN A 94 -3.79 -17.89 -8.22
C ASN A 94 -4.77 -18.21 -9.34
N ARG A 95 -5.31 -19.43 -9.32
CA ARG A 95 -6.42 -19.81 -10.15
C ARG A 95 -7.25 -20.84 -9.41
N SER A 96 -8.53 -20.51 -9.19
CA SER A 96 -9.47 -21.42 -8.53
C SER A 96 -8.96 -21.93 -7.17
N GLY A 97 -8.22 -21.09 -6.43
CA GLY A 97 -7.65 -21.40 -5.12
C GLY A 97 -6.30 -22.12 -5.15
N GLU A 98 -5.70 -22.35 -6.32
CA GLU A 98 -4.38 -22.98 -6.47
C GLU A 98 -3.33 -21.98 -6.97
N ARG A 99 -2.14 -21.98 -6.33
CA ARG A 99 -0.98 -21.18 -6.76
C ARG A 99 -0.29 -21.86 -7.95
N ILE A 100 -0.45 -21.31 -9.15
CA ILE A 100 0.16 -21.79 -10.39
C ILE A 100 1.46 -21.04 -10.65
N TYR A 101 2.54 -21.78 -10.95
CA TYR A 101 3.82 -21.21 -11.33
C TYR A 101 3.78 -20.63 -12.75
N VAL A 102 4.04 -19.32 -12.88
CA VAL A 102 4.07 -18.60 -14.17
C VAL A 102 5.46 -18.66 -14.80
N GLY A 103 6.51 -18.46 -14.01
CA GLY A 103 7.88 -18.48 -14.50
C GLY A 103 8.86 -17.77 -13.56
N ASN A 104 10.14 -17.80 -13.92
CA ASN A 104 11.19 -17.13 -13.17
C ASN A 104 12.12 -16.28 -14.05
N VAL A 105 12.79 -15.34 -13.39
CA VAL A 105 13.79 -14.44 -13.95
C VAL A 105 15.02 -14.43 -13.05
N SER A 106 16.17 -14.85 -13.59
CA SER A 106 17.45 -14.63 -12.93
C SER A 106 17.75 -13.12 -12.92
N MET A 107 18.24 -12.60 -11.80
CA MET A 107 18.65 -11.21 -11.67
C MET A 107 20.17 -11.10 -11.57
N GLY A 108 20.80 -10.35 -12.46
CA GLY A 108 22.13 -9.81 -12.19
C GLY A 108 22.08 -8.48 -11.43
N ALA A 109 23.25 -8.02 -10.98
CA ALA A 109 23.43 -6.76 -10.28
C ALA A 109 24.74 -6.05 -10.68
N MET A 110 24.70 -4.71 -10.70
CA MET A 110 25.91 -3.88 -10.66
C MET A 110 26.16 -3.48 -9.21
N ILE A 111 27.36 -3.78 -8.69
CA ILE A 111 27.65 -3.70 -7.26
C ILE A 111 28.88 -2.84 -7.05
N TYR A 112 28.70 -1.68 -6.42
CA TYR A 112 29.77 -0.89 -5.82
C TYR A 112 30.05 -1.41 -4.42
N ARG A 113 31.32 -1.65 -4.08
CA ARG A 113 31.75 -2.06 -2.73
C ARG A 113 32.95 -1.26 -2.27
N ASN A 114 32.87 -0.73 -1.04
CA ASN A 114 33.99 -0.09 -0.35
C ASN A 114 33.90 -0.36 1.15
N GLY A 115 34.82 -1.17 1.68
CA GLY A 115 34.73 -1.69 3.05
C GLY A 115 33.44 -2.50 3.25
N ASP A 116 32.68 -2.13 4.29
CA ASP A 116 31.41 -2.77 4.66
C ASP A 116 30.19 -2.16 3.95
N THR A 117 30.39 -1.10 3.14
CA THR A 117 29.32 -0.48 2.34
C THR A 117 29.24 -1.10 0.96
N GLU A 118 28.04 -1.52 0.57
CA GLU A 118 27.70 -2.04 -0.74
C GLU A 118 26.48 -1.31 -1.31
N ILE A 119 26.64 -0.66 -2.47
CA ILE A 119 25.52 -0.05 -3.21
C ILE A 119 25.28 -0.85 -4.48
N ALA A 120 24.08 -1.38 -4.65
CA ALA A 120 23.78 -2.31 -5.71
C ALA A 120 22.54 -1.94 -6.52
N TYR A 121 22.65 -2.00 -7.84
CA TYR A 121 21.51 -1.94 -8.74
C TYR A 121 21.12 -3.37 -9.12
N GLN A 122 19.91 -3.79 -8.74
CA GLN A 122 19.37 -5.13 -9.03
C GLN A 122 17.85 -5.05 -9.25
N GLY A 123 17.35 -5.75 -10.28
CA GLY A 123 15.90 -5.88 -10.52
C GLY A 123 15.19 -4.56 -10.85
N GLY A 124 15.93 -3.49 -11.15
CA GLY A 124 15.41 -2.14 -11.34
C GLY A 124 15.56 -1.22 -10.13
N GLY A 125 15.75 -1.78 -8.93
CA GLY A 125 15.96 -1.01 -7.69
C GLY A 125 17.43 -0.72 -7.40
N VAL A 126 17.67 0.25 -6.51
CA VAL A 126 19.00 0.52 -5.92
C VAL A 126 18.95 0.29 -4.42
N TRP A 127 19.84 -0.58 -3.96
CA TRP A 127 19.92 -1.05 -2.59
C TRP A 127 21.22 -0.61 -1.95
N ASP A 128 21.14 -0.11 -0.73
CA ASP A 128 22.27 0.27 0.10
C ASP A 128 22.39 -0.73 1.25
N ARG A 129 23.38 -1.61 1.18
CA ARG A 129 23.67 -2.61 2.20
C ARG A 129 24.92 -2.23 2.97
N THR A 130 24.78 -2.01 4.26
CA THR A 130 25.89 -1.68 5.17
C THR A 130 25.74 -2.47 6.46
N ASP A 131 26.82 -3.11 6.92
CA ASP A 131 26.83 -3.90 8.16
C ASP A 131 25.69 -4.94 8.24
N GLY A 132 25.30 -5.51 7.09
CA GLY A 132 24.21 -6.49 6.98
C GLY A 132 22.80 -5.91 6.94
N PHE A 133 22.64 -4.59 7.08
CA PHE A 133 21.35 -3.92 6.92
C PHE A 133 21.20 -3.37 5.50
N THR A 134 20.07 -3.66 4.85
CA THR A 134 19.77 -3.20 3.49
C THR A 134 18.65 -2.17 3.53
N ARG A 135 18.87 -1.03 2.87
CA ARG A 135 17.91 0.07 2.70
C ARG A 135 17.66 0.35 1.22
N MET A 136 16.42 0.70 0.88
CA MET A 136 16.07 1.16 -0.46
C MET A 136 16.58 2.59 -0.70
N VAL A 137 17.32 2.81 -1.79
CA VAL A 137 17.77 4.13 -2.27
C VAL A 137 16.90 4.61 -3.42
N SER A 138 16.59 3.69 -4.36
CA SER A 138 15.70 3.92 -5.49
C SER A 138 14.79 2.72 -5.64
N PRO A 139 13.46 2.90 -5.79
CA PRO A 139 12.56 1.79 -6.01
C PRO A 139 12.79 1.14 -7.38
N PRO A 140 12.48 -0.16 -7.54
CA PRO A 140 12.24 -0.77 -8.84
C PRO A 140 10.93 -0.26 -9.47
N GLU A 141 10.73 -0.60 -10.74
CA GLU A 141 9.52 -0.25 -11.48
C GLU A 141 8.37 -1.20 -11.11
N TYR A 142 7.23 -0.64 -10.73
CA TYR A 142 5.99 -1.36 -10.43
C TYR A 142 4.82 -0.40 -10.66
N HIS A 143 3.81 -0.88 -11.38
CA HIS A 143 2.61 -0.09 -11.67
C HIS A 143 1.36 -0.92 -11.45
N TYR A 144 0.45 -0.40 -10.64
CA TYR A 144 -0.91 -0.89 -10.52
C TYR A 144 -1.87 0.24 -10.84
N ARG A 145 -2.73 0.06 -11.86
CA ARG A 145 -3.73 1.06 -12.28
C ARG A 145 -4.95 0.35 -12.87
N ALA A 146 -6.15 0.69 -12.40
CA ALA A 146 -7.42 0.23 -12.98
C ALA A 146 -7.38 -1.26 -13.37
N ASP A 147 -7.10 -2.11 -12.39
CA ASP A 147 -7.03 -3.58 -12.48
C ASP A 147 -5.85 -4.15 -13.28
N THR A 148 -4.94 -3.29 -13.74
CA THR A 148 -3.74 -3.70 -14.49
C THR A 148 -2.50 -3.64 -13.61
N LEU A 149 -1.88 -4.80 -13.36
CA LEU A 149 -0.57 -4.91 -12.74
C LEU A 149 0.51 -5.06 -13.80
N THR A 150 1.47 -4.14 -13.82
CA THR A 150 2.66 -4.21 -14.67
C THR A 150 3.91 -4.30 -13.81
N PHE A 151 4.63 -5.42 -13.95
CA PHE A 151 5.86 -5.72 -13.23
C PHE A 151 7.01 -6.05 -14.19
N PRO A 152 7.75 -5.03 -14.66
CA PRO A 152 8.91 -5.22 -15.51
C PRO A 152 10.15 -5.52 -14.66
N ILE A 153 10.73 -6.70 -14.82
CA ILE A 153 11.92 -7.15 -14.08
C ILE A 153 13.15 -6.86 -14.93
N ILE A 154 14.03 -5.97 -14.45
CA ILE A 154 15.29 -5.66 -15.15
C ILE A 154 16.37 -6.69 -14.76
N ASN A 155 16.85 -7.45 -15.73
CA ASN A 155 17.96 -8.39 -15.57
C ASN A 155 19.26 -7.78 -16.11
N VAL A 156 20.19 -7.48 -15.20
CA VAL A 156 21.52 -6.97 -15.56
C VAL A 156 22.43 -8.11 -16.02
N THR A 157 23.08 -7.91 -17.16
CA THR A 157 24.04 -8.86 -17.72
C THR A 157 25.35 -8.17 -18.04
N GLY A 158 26.40 -8.97 -18.20
CA GLY A 158 27.75 -8.52 -18.49
C GLY A 158 28.73 -9.08 -17.48
N ASP A 159 29.99 -8.69 -17.63
CA ASP A 159 31.08 -9.11 -16.79
C ASP A 159 32.07 -7.95 -16.68
N GLY A 160 32.76 -7.88 -15.53
CA GLY A 160 33.80 -6.88 -15.35
C GLY A 160 33.93 -6.38 -13.92
N THR A 161 35.08 -5.81 -13.64
CA THR A 161 35.35 -5.08 -12.42
C THR A 161 36.16 -3.84 -12.76
N ALA A 162 35.73 -2.68 -12.27
CA ALA A 162 36.39 -1.40 -12.49
C ALA A 162 36.62 -0.66 -11.16
N SER A 163 37.62 0.22 -11.14
CA SER A 163 37.94 1.10 -10.02
C SER A 163 38.47 2.42 -10.55
N GLY A 164 38.53 3.46 -9.72
CA GLY A 164 38.89 4.80 -10.17
C GLY A 164 37.74 5.47 -10.92
N ASP A 165 37.97 5.97 -12.13
CA ASP A 165 36.94 6.66 -12.92
C ASP A 165 36.12 5.63 -13.72
N VAL A 166 34.93 5.28 -13.20
CA VAL A 166 34.11 4.20 -13.77
C VAL A 166 33.07 4.79 -14.71
N ARG A 167 33.21 4.43 -15.99
CA ARG A 167 32.30 4.82 -17.08
C ARG A 167 31.94 3.61 -17.91
N GLY A 168 30.84 3.71 -18.64
CA GLY A 168 30.39 2.61 -19.46
C GLY A 168 29.15 2.91 -20.27
N ARG A 169 28.65 1.86 -20.89
CA ARG A 169 27.40 1.87 -21.65
C ARG A 169 26.48 0.77 -21.13
N VAL A 170 25.19 1.09 -21.06
CA VAL A 170 24.12 0.12 -20.92
C VAL A 170 23.37 0.03 -22.24
N THR A 171 23.09 -1.17 -22.71
CA THR A 171 22.42 -1.45 -23.98
C THR A 171 21.33 -2.48 -23.80
N ALA A 172 20.24 -2.36 -24.56
CA ALA A 172 19.18 -3.38 -24.55
C ALA A 172 19.75 -4.67 -25.13
N ASP A 173 19.59 -5.78 -24.41
CA ASP A 173 19.83 -7.11 -24.97
C ASP A 173 18.55 -7.57 -25.68
N ALA A 174 18.66 -8.06 -26.91
CA ALA A 174 17.53 -8.35 -27.80
C ALA A 174 16.65 -9.54 -27.36
N ASN A 175 16.86 -10.05 -26.14
CA ASN A 175 16.27 -11.27 -25.60
C ASN A 175 15.34 -11.01 -24.40
N GLY A 176 14.73 -9.82 -24.32
CA GLY A 176 13.62 -9.61 -23.38
C GLY A 176 12.44 -10.55 -23.70
N ARG A 177 11.67 -10.93 -22.69
CA ARG A 177 10.53 -11.84 -22.86
C ARG A 177 9.35 -11.51 -21.96
N SER A 178 8.14 -11.75 -22.45
CA SER A 178 6.91 -11.71 -21.66
C SER A 178 6.80 -13.01 -20.85
N LEU A 179 6.68 -12.90 -19.54
CA LEU A 179 6.31 -14.02 -18.66
C LEU A 179 4.78 -14.16 -18.63
N TYR A 180 4.06 -13.03 -18.57
CA TYR A 180 2.60 -13.00 -18.59
C TYR A 180 2.11 -11.72 -19.31
N PRO A 181 1.12 -11.82 -20.23
CA PRO A 181 0.54 -13.05 -20.76
C PRO A 181 1.54 -13.78 -21.68
N ASN A 182 1.44 -15.11 -21.73
CA ASN A 182 2.26 -15.97 -22.58
C ASN A 182 1.56 -17.29 -22.94
N ALA A 183 0.57 -17.20 -23.84
CA ALA A 183 -0.19 -18.35 -24.37
C ALA A 183 0.68 -19.45 -25.04
N THR A 184 1.92 -19.13 -25.41
CA THR A 184 2.84 -20.10 -26.03
C THR A 184 3.53 -20.97 -24.98
N ALA A 185 3.78 -20.43 -23.78
CA ALA A 185 4.28 -21.20 -22.65
C ALA A 185 3.18 -22.07 -22.05
N ASP A 186 2.00 -21.50 -21.87
CA ASP A 186 0.80 -22.19 -21.39
C ASP A 186 -0.43 -21.47 -21.97
N GLU A 187 -1.36 -22.23 -22.59
CA GLU A 187 -2.55 -21.66 -23.25
C GLU A 187 -3.46 -20.87 -22.30
N THR A 188 -3.28 -21.06 -20.99
CA THR A 188 -4.05 -20.40 -19.93
C THR A 188 -3.38 -19.15 -19.38
N PHE A 189 -2.15 -18.82 -19.80
CA PHE A 189 -1.46 -17.58 -19.42
C PHE A 189 -1.93 -16.43 -20.31
N VAL A 190 -3.20 -16.07 -20.17
CA VAL A 190 -3.87 -15.03 -20.94
C VAL A 190 -4.66 -14.11 -20.02
N ASN A 191 -4.70 -12.84 -20.37
CA ASN A 191 -5.62 -11.90 -19.72
C ASN A 191 -7.03 -12.04 -20.32
N PRO A 192 -8.10 -11.74 -19.56
CA PRO A 192 -8.07 -11.36 -18.15
C PRO A 192 -7.88 -12.55 -17.19
N LEU A 193 -7.29 -12.31 -16.01
CA LEU A 193 -7.24 -13.30 -14.93
C LEU A 193 -8.65 -13.52 -14.36
N THR A 194 -8.98 -14.77 -14.04
CA THR A 194 -10.29 -15.16 -13.48
C THR A 194 -10.29 -15.18 -11.94
N ASN A 195 -9.10 -15.13 -11.32
CA ASN A 195 -8.89 -15.01 -9.87
C ASN A 195 -7.45 -14.48 -9.63
N GLY A 196 -7.23 -13.24 -10.05
CA GLY A 196 -5.94 -12.55 -10.16
C GLY A 196 -5.23 -12.14 -8.87
N THR A 197 -5.10 -13.07 -7.93
CA THR A 197 -4.02 -12.96 -6.93
C THR A 197 -2.69 -13.30 -7.60
N VAL A 198 -1.67 -12.45 -7.45
CA VAL A 198 -0.37 -12.64 -8.08
C VAL A 198 0.70 -12.63 -7.01
N TYR A 199 1.48 -13.70 -6.92
CA TYR A 199 2.54 -13.80 -5.93
C TYR A 199 3.91 -13.68 -6.58
N VAL A 200 4.80 -12.97 -5.91
CA VAL A 200 6.20 -12.85 -6.32
C VAL A 200 7.09 -13.28 -5.17
N GLU A 201 7.94 -14.26 -5.46
CA GLU A 201 9.01 -14.70 -4.58
C GLU A 201 10.33 -14.11 -5.09
N ILE A 202 11.05 -13.42 -4.21
CA ILE A 202 12.35 -12.83 -4.51
C ILE A 202 13.41 -13.45 -3.60
N GLU A 203 14.37 -14.11 -4.23
CA GLU A 203 15.59 -14.62 -3.60
C GLU A 203 16.74 -13.66 -3.91
N SER A 204 17.26 -12.98 -2.89
CA SER A 204 18.33 -11.99 -3.05
C SER A 204 19.00 -11.65 -1.71
N GLN A 205 20.32 -11.46 -1.74
CA GLN A 205 21.08 -10.90 -0.61
C GLN A 205 20.66 -9.47 -0.20
N TYR A 206 19.80 -8.82 -0.99
CA TYR A 206 19.15 -7.54 -0.71
C TYR A 206 17.69 -7.71 -0.27
N CYS A 207 17.30 -8.91 0.20
CA CYS A 207 15.93 -9.28 0.57
C CYS A 207 15.23 -8.22 1.41
N ARG A 208 15.86 -7.72 2.49
CA ARG A 208 15.27 -6.69 3.37
C ARG A 208 14.93 -5.38 2.64
N GLY A 209 15.70 -5.05 1.60
CA GLY A 209 15.41 -3.90 0.72
C GLY A 209 14.16 -4.15 -0.12
N TRP A 210 14.03 -5.35 -0.71
CA TRP A 210 12.83 -5.77 -1.43
C TRP A 210 11.60 -5.83 -0.51
N GLU A 211 11.73 -6.40 0.68
CA GLU A 211 10.67 -6.41 1.70
C GLU A 211 10.22 -4.98 2.03
N SER A 212 11.16 -4.06 2.25
CA SER A 212 10.84 -2.64 2.51
C SER A 212 10.13 -1.99 1.32
N PHE A 213 10.58 -2.27 0.08
CA PHE A 213 9.93 -1.77 -1.12
C PHE A 213 8.46 -2.21 -1.19
N PHE A 214 8.18 -3.51 -1.00
CA PHE A 214 6.81 -4.01 -1.07
C PHE A 214 5.95 -3.45 0.06
N ARG A 215 6.47 -3.32 1.29
CA ARG A 215 5.73 -2.66 2.39
C ARG A 215 5.39 -1.20 2.13
N GLU A 216 6.32 -0.44 1.53
CA GLU A 216 6.15 1.00 1.34
C GLU A 216 5.40 1.37 0.05
N ARG A 217 5.56 0.57 -1.02
CA ARG A 217 5.20 0.95 -2.39
C ARG A 217 4.19 0.03 -3.04
N THR A 218 3.98 -1.15 -2.50
CA THR A 218 2.89 -2.01 -2.95
C THR A 218 1.83 -2.05 -1.88
N GLN A 219 0.59 -2.09 -2.29
CA GLN A 219 -0.53 -2.24 -1.38
C GLN A 219 -0.72 -3.74 -1.02
N GLY A 220 0.19 -4.61 -1.48
CA GLY A 220 0.15 -6.05 -1.29
C GLY A 220 0.68 -6.52 0.06
N GLY A 221 0.19 -7.68 0.51
CA GLY A 221 0.58 -8.32 1.75
C GLY A 221 1.90 -9.08 1.63
N LEU A 222 2.64 -9.19 2.73
CA LEU A 222 3.80 -10.08 2.80
C LEU A 222 3.35 -11.45 3.31
N ASP A 223 3.39 -12.45 2.43
CA ASP A 223 3.18 -13.86 2.83
C ASP A 223 4.35 -14.37 3.69
N GLN A 224 5.57 -13.95 3.34
CA GLN A 224 6.79 -14.38 4.00
C GLN A 224 7.80 -13.23 4.03
N THR A 225 8.27 -12.88 5.22
CA THR A 225 9.34 -11.91 5.43
C THR A 225 10.71 -12.56 5.33
N CYS A 226 11.75 -11.74 5.12
CA CYS A 226 13.13 -12.23 5.07
C CYS A 226 13.62 -12.85 6.39
N GLU A 227 12.98 -12.51 7.52
CA GLU A 227 13.30 -13.09 8.84
C GLU A 227 12.40 -14.28 9.20
N GLY A 228 11.22 -14.39 8.57
CA GLY A 228 10.17 -15.36 8.92
C GLY A 228 10.21 -16.66 8.13
N GLY A 229 11.04 -16.78 7.09
CA GLY A 229 11.14 -17.99 6.27
C GLY A 229 12.54 -18.32 5.79
N ASP A 230 12.67 -18.71 4.52
CA ASP A 230 13.94 -19.08 3.91
C ASP A 230 14.92 -17.90 3.87
N GLU A 231 16.20 -18.20 4.06
CA GLU A 231 17.28 -17.19 4.07
C GLU A 231 17.30 -16.42 2.76
N ASP A 232 17.39 -15.09 2.85
CA ASP A 232 17.44 -14.16 1.70
C ASP A 232 16.20 -14.23 0.77
N THR A 233 15.07 -14.74 1.25
CA THR A 233 13.83 -14.87 0.46
C THR A 233 12.66 -14.10 1.05
N VAL A 234 11.95 -13.34 0.21
CA VAL A 234 10.68 -12.67 0.54
C VAL A 234 9.60 -13.15 -0.43
N VAL A 235 8.41 -13.47 0.08
CA VAL A 235 7.24 -13.81 -0.74
C VAL A 235 6.19 -12.75 -0.50
N VAL A 236 5.73 -12.15 -1.58
CA VAL A 236 4.78 -11.05 -1.56
C VAL A 236 3.56 -11.43 -2.36
N ASP A 237 2.40 -11.24 -1.77
CA ASP A 237 1.16 -11.18 -2.50
C ASP A 237 1.03 -9.77 -3.09
N LEU A 238 1.06 -9.68 -4.42
CA LEU A 238 0.84 -8.44 -5.15
C LEU A 238 -0.64 -8.15 -5.38
N SER A 239 -1.53 -9.07 -5.01
CA SER A 239 -2.92 -8.73 -4.73
C SER A 239 -2.95 -7.85 -3.50
N VAL A 240 -3.84 -6.87 -3.55
CA VAL A 240 -3.81 -5.80 -2.58
C VAL A 240 -4.34 -6.31 -1.25
N ALA A 241 -3.49 -6.80 -0.36
CA ALA A 241 -3.90 -7.16 0.99
C ALA A 241 -3.96 -5.88 1.83
N PHE A 242 -5.16 -5.36 2.02
CA PHE A 242 -5.38 -4.27 2.96
C PHE A 242 -5.28 -4.83 4.38
N ASP A 243 -4.48 -4.18 5.23
CA ASP A 243 -4.62 -4.23 6.69
C ASP A 243 -6.11 -4.04 7.04
N PRO A 244 -6.75 -4.86 7.90
CA PRO A 244 -8.18 -4.79 8.16
C PRO A 244 -8.63 -3.35 8.38
N VAL A 245 -9.38 -2.85 7.40
CA VAL A 245 -9.80 -1.45 7.34
C VAL A 245 -10.78 -1.10 8.47
N PHE A 246 -11.41 -2.12 9.05
CA PHE A 246 -12.29 -2.02 10.22
C PHE A 246 -11.55 -2.07 11.56
N GLY A 247 -10.23 -1.85 11.63
CA GLY A 247 -9.48 -1.79 12.90
C GLY A 247 -9.61 -0.47 13.70
N ALA A 248 -10.59 0.38 13.41
CA ALA A 248 -10.87 1.63 14.11
C ALA A 248 -12.33 2.06 13.91
N ALA A 249 -12.84 2.97 14.75
CA ALA A 249 -14.19 3.51 14.58
C ALA A 249 -14.33 4.24 13.25
N VAL A 250 -13.28 5.00 12.85
CA VAL A 250 -13.24 5.72 11.57
C VAL A 250 -11.89 5.51 10.87
N THR A 251 -11.92 4.99 9.66
CA THR A 251 -10.79 4.93 8.73
C THR A 251 -11.11 5.80 7.52
N ALA A 252 -10.31 6.84 7.26
CA ALA A 252 -10.55 7.76 6.16
C ALA A 252 -9.27 8.22 5.45
N THR A 253 -9.41 8.71 4.22
CA THR A 253 -8.31 9.40 3.52
C THR A 253 -8.08 10.77 4.15
N ALA A 254 -9.15 11.53 4.41
CA ALA A 254 -9.09 12.77 5.17
C ALA A 254 -10.17 12.80 6.26
N ILE A 255 -9.80 13.33 7.43
CA ILE A 255 -10.74 13.64 8.50
C ILE A 255 -10.74 15.16 8.65
N GLU A 256 -11.81 15.79 8.19
CA GLU A 256 -11.90 17.25 8.18
C GLU A 256 -12.15 17.82 9.59
N ASP A 257 -11.83 19.10 9.80
CA ASP A 257 -11.75 19.73 11.12
C ASP A 257 -13.06 19.60 11.91
N THR A 258 -13.12 18.60 12.78
CA THR A 258 -14.22 18.35 13.72
C THR A 258 -14.40 19.44 14.79
N SER A 259 -13.58 20.50 14.79
CA SER A 259 -13.63 21.56 15.79
C SER A 259 -14.67 22.62 15.44
N ASN A 260 -15.77 22.62 16.20
CA ASN A 260 -16.76 23.67 16.12
C ASN A 260 -16.16 24.95 16.77
N GLY A 261 -15.84 25.98 15.96
CA GLY A 261 -15.13 27.21 16.35
C GLY A 261 -15.76 28.06 17.48
N ASN A 262 -16.86 27.58 18.08
CA ASN A 262 -17.64 28.22 19.13
C ASN A 262 -17.67 27.46 20.48
N GLY A 263 -16.83 26.43 20.68
CA GLY A 263 -16.68 25.77 22.00
C GLY A 263 -17.84 24.85 22.41
N LYS A 264 -18.56 24.28 21.43
CA LYS A 264 -19.45 23.12 21.63
C LYS A 264 -18.64 21.82 21.55
N GLU A 265 -19.21 20.73 22.09
CA GLU A 265 -18.58 19.40 22.18
C GLU A 265 -18.09 18.92 20.82
N LYS A 266 -16.86 18.39 20.80
CA LYS A 266 -16.25 17.74 19.64
C LYS A 266 -17.01 16.44 19.36
N VAL A 267 -17.18 16.06 18.09
CA VAL A 267 -17.60 14.69 17.73
C VAL A 267 -16.74 13.66 18.51
N ASN A 268 -17.39 12.66 19.10
CA ASN A 268 -16.68 11.65 19.88
C ASN A 268 -16.31 10.50 18.96
N ILE A 269 -15.01 10.29 18.71
CA ILE A 269 -14.50 9.17 17.91
C ILE A 269 -13.54 8.39 18.80
N SER A 270 -13.89 7.14 19.13
CA SER A 270 -13.10 6.34 20.09
C SER A 270 -11.71 5.97 19.56
N SER A 271 -11.58 5.77 18.25
CA SER A 271 -10.32 5.48 17.54
C SER A 271 -10.46 5.87 16.07
N TYR A 272 -9.38 6.38 15.46
CA TYR A 272 -9.39 6.72 14.04
C TYR A 272 -8.05 6.46 13.34
N ARG A 273 -8.13 6.27 12.03
CA ARG A 273 -7.00 6.14 11.10
C ARG A 273 -7.21 7.12 9.94
N GLU A 274 -6.27 8.04 9.74
CA GLU A 274 -6.31 9.04 8.68
C GLU A 274 -5.20 8.78 7.65
N GLY A 275 -5.39 9.21 6.40
CA GLY A 275 -4.46 9.00 5.30
C GLY A 275 -4.51 7.58 4.73
N VAL A 276 -5.57 6.83 5.04
CA VAL A 276 -5.78 5.47 4.55
C VAL A 276 -6.69 5.53 3.33
N THR A 277 -6.17 5.11 2.17
CA THR A 277 -6.97 4.95 0.95
C THR A 277 -7.31 3.48 0.76
N ALA A 278 -8.57 3.15 0.99
CA ALA A 278 -9.12 1.81 0.79
C ALA A 278 -9.65 1.61 -0.67
N PRO A 279 -9.70 0.37 -1.17
CA PRO A 279 -10.11 0.02 -2.53
C PRO A 279 -11.63 0.10 -2.68
N SER A 280 -12.17 0.25 -3.89
CA SER A 280 -13.63 0.24 -4.03
C SER A 280 -14.24 -1.16 -3.77
N ALA A 281 -15.50 -1.20 -3.33
CA ALA A 281 -16.32 -2.40 -3.34
C ALA A 281 -17.10 -2.59 -4.66
N SER A 282 -16.88 -1.70 -5.65
CA SER A 282 -17.66 -1.65 -6.89
C SER A 282 -17.77 -2.99 -7.60
N SER A 283 -16.65 -3.67 -7.86
CA SER A 283 -16.68 -4.94 -8.60
C SER A 283 -17.45 -6.04 -7.87
N ARG A 284 -17.37 -6.06 -6.53
CA ARG A 284 -18.16 -6.98 -5.71
C ARG A 284 -19.65 -6.68 -5.84
N ILE A 285 -20.03 -5.40 -5.73
CA ILE A 285 -21.43 -4.96 -5.87
C ILE A 285 -21.94 -5.28 -7.28
N GLU A 286 -21.16 -5.00 -8.33
CA GLU A 286 -21.50 -5.32 -9.72
C GLU A 286 -21.67 -6.83 -9.93
N GLU A 287 -20.78 -7.67 -9.36
CA GLU A 287 -20.94 -9.13 -9.40
C GLU A 287 -22.25 -9.58 -8.74
N ARG A 288 -22.60 -9.03 -7.57
CA ARG A 288 -23.86 -9.35 -6.89
C ARG A 288 -25.07 -8.93 -7.71
N ILE A 289 -25.04 -7.75 -8.35
CA ILE A 289 -26.09 -7.29 -9.27
C ILE A 289 -26.21 -8.24 -10.46
N GLU A 290 -25.10 -8.59 -11.11
CA GLU A 290 -25.10 -9.51 -12.27
C GLU A 290 -25.63 -10.91 -11.88
N ALA A 291 -25.29 -11.40 -10.69
CA ALA A 291 -25.79 -12.68 -10.18
C ALA A 291 -27.31 -12.67 -9.93
N CYS A 292 -27.88 -11.50 -9.60
CA CYS A 292 -29.31 -11.33 -9.40
C CYS A 292 -30.12 -11.25 -10.70
N LEU A 293 -29.51 -10.87 -11.82
CA LEU A 293 -30.24 -10.62 -13.06
C LEU A 293 -30.24 -11.84 -14.02
N PRO A 294 -31.38 -12.14 -14.67
CA PRO A 294 -32.67 -11.44 -14.57
C PRO A 294 -33.56 -11.90 -13.40
N ASP A 295 -33.36 -13.11 -12.85
CA ASP A 295 -34.27 -13.73 -11.86
C ASP A 295 -33.51 -14.53 -10.77
N GLY A 296 -32.25 -14.16 -10.49
CA GLY A 296 -31.35 -14.85 -9.55
C GLY A 296 -31.59 -14.51 -8.07
N CYS A 297 -32.31 -13.42 -7.79
CA CYS A 297 -32.58 -12.93 -6.44
C CYS A 297 -34.08 -12.73 -6.18
N SER A 298 -34.46 -12.75 -4.91
CA SER A 298 -35.84 -12.52 -4.49
C SER A 298 -36.17 -11.04 -4.43
N SER A 299 -37.39 -10.65 -4.81
CA SER A 299 -37.90 -9.28 -4.59
C SER A 299 -38.21 -9.05 -3.12
N ILE A 300 -38.02 -7.83 -2.64
CA ILE A 300 -38.33 -7.42 -1.27
C ILE A 300 -39.83 -7.08 -1.18
N SER A 301 -40.56 -7.76 -0.30
CA SER A 301 -42.01 -7.56 -0.15
C SER A 301 -42.57 -8.02 1.20
N SER A 302 -41.67 -8.34 2.13
CA SER A 302 -41.96 -8.92 3.45
C SER A 302 -41.37 -8.02 4.52
N ASP A 303 -41.96 -8.01 5.70
CA ASP A 303 -41.42 -7.32 6.87
C ASP A 303 -40.22 -8.05 7.49
N THR A 304 -40.05 -9.32 7.14
CA THR A 304 -38.97 -10.20 7.56
C THR A 304 -38.28 -10.80 6.34
N LEU A 305 -36.96 -10.69 6.28
CA LEU A 305 -36.12 -11.31 5.25
C LEU A 305 -35.38 -12.50 5.85
N ASP A 306 -35.49 -13.67 5.23
CA ASP A 306 -34.94 -14.94 5.71
C ASP A 306 -34.29 -15.75 4.59
N GLY A 307 -32.96 -15.88 4.61
CA GLY A 307 -32.21 -16.58 3.57
C GLY A 307 -32.26 -15.83 2.22
N GLY A 308 -31.20 -15.09 1.91
CA GLY A 308 -31.06 -14.28 0.69
C GLY A 308 -30.09 -14.89 -0.32
N PRO A 309 -30.08 -14.41 -1.57
CA PRO A 309 -30.03 -12.97 -1.87
C PRO A 309 -31.36 -12.32 -2.28
N TYR A 310 -31.49 -11.03 -1.96
CA TYR A 310 -32.58 -10.13 -2.34
C TYR A 310 -32.08 -9.02 -3.27
N TYR A 311 -32.91 -8.59 -4.21
CA TYR A 311 -32.58 -7.52 -5.16
C TYR A 311 -33.74 -6.54 -5.29
N THR A 312 -33.41 -5.24 -5.30
CA THR A 312 -34.33 -4.18 -5.71
C THR A 312 -33.60 -3.10 -6.53
N GLU A 313 -34.36 -2.44 -7.40
CA GLU A 313 -33.94 -1.24 -8.14
C GLU A 313 -34.54 0.04 -7.54
N ASP A 314 -35.26 -0.09 -6.42
CA ASP A 314 -36.01 0.97 -5.76
C ASP A 314 -35.81 0.82 -4.24
N VAL A 315 -35.10 1.78 -3.62
CA VAL A 315 -34.81 1.74 -2.18
C VAL A 315 -36.08 1.72 -1.33
N GLU A 316 -37.21 2.28 -1.83
CA GLU A 316 -38.49 2.31 -1.11
C GLU A 316 -39.01 0.91 -0.74
N ASP A 317 -38.56 -0.14 -1.44
CA ASP A 317 -38.93 -1.52 -1.10
C ASP A 317 -38.43 -1.96 0.29
N LEU A 318 -37.44 -1.25 0.87
CA LEU A 318 -36.91 -1.51 2.21
C LEU A 318 -37.73 -0.91 3.35
N GLU A 319 -38.60 0.08 3.11
CA GLU A 319 -39.32 0.82 4.17
C GLU A 319 -40.20 -0.06 5.08
N GLY A 320 -40.56 -1.25 4.63
CA GLY A 320 -41.39 -2.20 5.37
C GLY A 320 -40.61 -3.28 6.11
N VAL A 321 -39.29 -3.39 5.88
CA VAL A 321 -38.44 -4.44 6.44
C VAL A 321 -38.07 -4.06 7.87
N ASN A 322 -38.47 -4.89 8.84
CA ASN A 322 -38.15 -4.69 10.25
C ASN A 322 -37.11 -5.69 10.77
N THR A 323 -36.97 -6.84 10.12
CA THR A 323 -36.11 -7.92 10.63
C THR A 323 -35.40 -8.66 9.49
N ILE A 324 -34.09 -8.86 9.66
CA ILE A 324 -33.27 -9.76 8.86
C ILE A 324 -32.94 -10.97 9.73
N GLU A 325 -33.50 -12.14 9.40
CA GLU A 325 -33.30 -13.39 10.16
C GLU A 325 -32.20 -14.26 9.53
N THR A 326 -31.02 -14.28 10.16
CA THR A 326 -29.86 -15.11 9.82
C THR A 326 -29.87 -16.43 10.61
N SER A 327 -30.93 -17.23 10.39
CA SER A 327 -31.17 -18.51 11.08
C SER A 327 -29.92 -19.41 11.12
N SER A 328 -29.41 -19.74 12.31
CA SER A 328 -28.35 -20.77 12.57
C SER A 328 -27.29 -20.98 11.45
N GLY A 329 -26.78 -19.90 10.86
CA GLY A 329 -25.68 -19.92 9.88
C GLY A 329 -26.04 -19.68 8.41
N ASP A 330 -27.28 -19.31 8.07
CA ASP A 330 -27.60 -18.80 6.74
C ASP A 330 -27.36 -17.28 6.67
N ASP A 331 -26.62 -16.82 5.66
CA ASP A 331 -26.36 -15.41 5.42
C ASP A 331 -27.47 -14.75 4.57
N VAL A 332 -27.67 -13.44 4.73
CA VAL A 332 -28.65 -12.66 3.97
C VAL A 332 -27.95 -11.52 3.23
N ASP A 333 -27.95 -11.59 1.91
CA ASP A 333 -27.47 -10.49 1.05
C ASP A 333 -28.64 -9.68 0.51
N ILE A 334 -28.57 -8.36 0.64
CA ILE A 334 -29.54 -7.39 0.11
C ILE A 334 -28.81 -6.50 -0.90
N ILE A 335 -29.23 -6.53 -2.16
CA ILE A 335 -28.64 -5.78 -3.26
C ILE A 335 -29.61 -4.67 -3.67
N VAL A 336 -29.20 -3.43 -3.49
CA VAL A 336 -29.93 -2.22 -3.89
C VAL A 336 -29.17 -1.58 -5.04
N ASN A 337 -29.79 -1.54 -6.22
CA ASN A 337 -29.25 -0.92 -7.43
C ASN A 337 -30.21 0.18 -7.90
N ASP A 338 -30.25 1.26 -7.15
CA ASP A 338 -31.16 2.38 -7.37
C ASP A 338 -30.42 3.54 -8.05
N THR A 339 -30.65 3.70 -9.35
CA THR A 339 -30.01 4.76 -10.15
C THR A 339 -30.79 6.08 -10.14
N ASP A 340 -31.94 6.12 -9.48
CA ASP A 340 -32.74 7.33 -9.32
C ASP A 340 -32.34 8.09 -8.03
N GLU A 341 -33.02 9.21 -7.74
CA GLU A 341 -32.72 10.08 -6.59
C GLU A 341 -33.03 9.33 -5.27
N TRP A 342 -32.02 9.12 -4.41
CA TRP A 342 -32.19 8.46 -3.11
C TRP A 342 -32.72 9.46 -2.07
N THR A 343 -34.05 9.56 -1.93
CA THR A 343 -34.69 10.51 -1.01
C THR A 343 -35.53 9.85 0.08
N ASP A 344 -34.99 9.82 1.30
CA ASP A 344 -35.70 9.56 2.57
C ASP A 344 -36.65 8.35 2.59
N ASP A 345 -36.09 7.14 2.65
CA ASP A 345 -36.87 5.89 2.79
C ASP A 345 -36.29 4.95 3.85
N GLY A 346 -37.14 4.53 4.79
CA GLY A 346 -36.82 3.95 6.10
C GLY A 346 -35.91 2.71 6.15
N LEU A 347 -34.61 2.91 6.39
CA LEU A 347 -33.69 1.86 6.90
C LEU A 347 -33.88 1.68 8.42
N ASP A 348 -34.92 0.96 8.85
CA ASP A 348 -35.20 0.69 10.27
C ASP A 348 -35.43 -0.81 10.51
N PHE A 349 -34.34 -1.57 10.69
CA PHE A 349 -34.39 -3.02 10.85
C PHE A 349 -33.37 -3.55 11.86
N GLU A 350 -33.62 -4.75 12.37
CA GLU A 350 -32.72 -5.50 13.25
C GLU A 350 -32.21 -6.78 12.57
N VAL A 351 -30.93 -7.11 12.74
CA VAL A 351 -30.38 -8.42 12.35
C VAL A 351 -30.47 -9.36 13.53
N THR A 352 -31.04 -10.54 13.32
CA THR A 352 -31.19 -11.55 14.37
C THR A 352 -30.73 -12.91 13.87
N GLY A 353 -30.18 -13.75 14.75
CA GLY A 353 -29.69 -15.06 14.37
C GLY A 353 -28.22 -15.23 14.71
N GLY A 354 -27.48 -15.96 13.87
CA GLY A 354 -26.04 -16.15 14.05
C GLY A 354 -25.26 -16.27 12.75
N GLY A 355 -25.88 -15.99 11.61
CA GLY A 355 -25.20 -15.72 10.34
C GLY A 355 -25.05 -14.22 10.09
N ASN A 356 -24.53 -13.86 8.93
CA ASN A 356 -24.22 -12.49 8.56
C ASN A 356 -25.31 -11.88 7.65
N ALA A 357 -25.48 -10.57 7.74
CA ALA A 357 -26.31 -9.78 6.84
C ALA A 357 -25.43 -8.74 6.11
N THR A 358 -25.56 -8.68 4.79
CA THR A 358 -24.77 -7.75 3.97
C THR A 358 -25.68 -6.92 3.08
N LEU A 359 -25.53 -5.60 3.15
CA LEU A 359 -26.21 -4.63 2.29
C LEU A 359 -25.23 -4.12 1.22
N TYR A 360 -25.53 -4.35 -0.06
CA TYR A 360 -24.78 -3.85 -1.21
C TYR A 360 -25.56 -2.71 -1.86
N VAL A 361 -24.99 -1.51 -1.90
CA VAL A 361 -25.67 -0.30 -2.37
C VAL A 361 -24.94 0.27 -3.58
N ARG A 362 -25.68 0.48 -4.68
CA ARG A 362 -25.26 1.27 -5.82
C ARG A 362 -26.32 2.33 -6.13
N THR A 363 -25.89 3.58 -6.15
CA THR A 363 -26.64 4.71 -6.71
C THR A 363 -25.71 5.66 -7.45
N ASP A 364 -26.26 6.36 -8.45
CA ASP A 364 -25.57 7.38 -9.24
C ASP A 364 -25.69 8.79 -8.61
N ASP A 365 -26.41 8.91 -7.48
CA ASP A 365 -26.65 10.17 -6.76
C ASP A 365 -26.12 10.15 -5.31
N THR A 366 -26.33 11.23 -4.57
CA THR A 366 -26.04 11.33 -3.13
C THR A 366 -27.05 10.52 -2.32
N ILE A 367 -26.57 9.76 -1.31
CA ILE A 367 -27.46 9.13 -0.32
C ILE A 367 -27.79 10.17 0.75
N GLU A 368 -29.03 10.67 0.79
CA GLU A 368 -29.50 11.63 1.79
C GLU A 368 -30.36 10.97 2.88
N LEU A 369 -29.86 10.95 4.11
CA LEU A 369 -30.55 10.42 5.30
C LEU A 369 -31.00 11.57 6.21
N SER A 370 -32.23 12.05 6.00
CA SER A 370 -32.78 13.20 6.74
C SER A 370 -33.79 12.83 7.84
N GLY A 371 -34.28 11.58 7.85
CA GLY A 371 -35.23 11.05 8.80
C GLY A 371 -34.64 10.64 10.16
N SER A 372 -35.29 9.68 10.83
CA SER A 372 -34.80 9.08 12.07
C SER A 372 -34.76 7.57 11.90
N TYR A 373 -33.56 6.99 11.90
CA TYR A 373 -33.35 5.59 11.56
C TYR A 373 -32.54 4.86 12.62
N ASN A 374 -32.88 3.58 12.84
CA ASN A 374 -32.16 2.69 13.73
C ASN A 374 -31.81 1.41 12.97
N VAL A 375 -30.53 1.21 12.71
CA VAL A 375 -30.06 0.06 11.97
C VAL A 375 -29.31 -0.87 12.92
N ASN A 376 -29.85 -2.07 13.08
CA ASN A 376 -29.26 -3.18 13.82
C ASN A 376 -28.94 -2.89 15.30
N THR A 377 -29.70 -2.00 15.96
CA THR A 377 -29.33 -1.47 17.30
C THR A 377 -29.18 -2.49 18.41
N ASP A 378 -29.80 -3.66 18.27
CA ASP A 378 -29.74 -4.77 19.23
C ASP A 378 -28.87 -5.95 18.75
N GLY A 379 -28.24 -5.86 17.57
CA GLY A 379 -27.39 -6.90 16.98
C GLY A 379 -25.90 -6.77 17.28
N GLU A 380 -25.09 -7.71 16.76
CA GLU A 380 -23.63 -7.65 16.88
C GLU A 380 -23.03 -6.86 15.70
N PRO A 381 -22.06 -5.94 15.92
CA PRO A 381 -21.49 -5.10 14.84
C PRO A 381 -20.85 -5.89 13.69
N ASP A 382 -20.20 -7.02 13.98
CA ASP A 382 -19.52 -7.86 13.00
C ASP A 382 -20.47 -8.71 12.15
N GLN A 383 -21.76 -8.77 12.52
CA GLN A 383 -22.78 -9.51 11.77
C GLN A 383 -23.41 -8.69 10.64
N PHE A 384 -23.27 -7.36 10.65
CA PHE A 384 -23.91 -6.50 9.66
C PHE A 384 -22.91 -5.58 8.95
N LEU A 385 -22.82 -5.73 7.63
CA LEU A 385 -21.93 -4.93 6.78
C LEU A 385 -22.72 -4.23 5.68
N THR A 386 -22.31 -3.00 5.37
CA THR A 386 -22.82 -2.23 4.24
C THR A 386 -21.67 -1.88 3.30
N TYR A 387 -21.80 -2.25 2.04
CA TYR A 387 -20.87 -1.93 0.94
C TYR A 387 -21.49 -0.89 0.02
N VAL A 388 -20.76 0.19 -0.25
CA VAL A 388 -21.23 1.28 -1.12
C VAL A 388 -20.38 1.36 -2.38
N HIS A 389 -21.05 1.46 -3.53
CA HIS A 389 -20.43 1.56 -4.85
C HIS A 389 -19.70 2.90 -5.03
N SER A 390 -18.63 2.92 -5.84
CA SER A 390 -17.87 4.16 -6.09
C SER A 390 -18.61 5.23 -6.88
N ASP A 391 -19.73 4.89 -7.49
CA ASP A 391 -20.57 5.85 -8.23
C ASP A 391 -21.28 6.78 -7.23
N THR A 392 -21.52 6.31 -6.01
CA THR A 392 -22.07 7.08 -4.90
C THR A 392 -21.00 7.96 -4.28
N SER A 393 -20.91 9.20 -4.74
CA SER A 393 -19.84 10.12 -4.32
C SER A 393 -20.00 10.68 -2.90
N GLU A 394 -21.23 10.72 -2.38
CA GLU A 394 -21.53 11.34 -1.09
C GLU A 394 -22.65 10.62 -0.33
N ILE A 395 -22.51 10.56 0.99
CA ILE A 395 -23.50 10.10 1.95
C ILE A 395 -23.71 11.23 2.96
N GLN A 396 -24.88 11.85 2.95
CA GLN A 396 -25.24 12.98 3.81
C GLN A 396 -26.24 12.55 4.88
N ILE A 397 -25.91 12.80 6.15
CA ILE A 397 -26.76 12.45 7.29
C ILE A 397 -27.18 13.73 8.01
N THR A 398 -28.41 14.17 7.74
CA THR A 398 -28.95 15.41 8.32
C THR A 398 -29.99 15.17 9.41
N GLY A 399 -30.43 13.92 9.57
CA GLY A 399 -31.39 13.47 10.58
C GLY A 399 -30.76 12.80 11.82
N SER A 400 -31.51 11.91 12.47
CA SER A 400 -31.00 11.08 13.58
C SER A 400 -30.68 9.67 13.07
N PHE A 401 -29.47 9.19 13.27
CA PHE A 401 -29.04 7.91 12.74
C PHE A 401 -28.30 7.09 13.79
N THR A 402 -28.89 5.97 14.23
CA THR A 402 -28.20 4.98 15.07
C THR A 402 -27.85 3.78 14.21
N TYR A 403 -26.59 3.36 14.19
CA TYR A 403 -26.13 2.26 13.35
C TYR A 403 -25.16 1.34 14.09
N VAL A 404 -25.42 0.04 14.06
CA VAL A 404 -24.56 -0.97 14.66
C VAL A 404 -24.08 -1.93 13.57
N GLY A 405 -22.82 -1.80 13.15
CA GLY A 405 -22.30 -2.52 12.00
C GLY A 405 -21.02 -1.94 11.42
N GLY A 406 -20.60 -2.48 10.26
CA GLY A 406 -19.53 -1.92 9.44
C GLY A 406 -20.05 -1.22 8.18
N ILE A 407 -19.61 0.02 7.92
CA ILE A 407 -19.85 0.69 6.63
C ILE A 407 -18.55 0.79 5.84
N TYR A 408 -18.57 0.28 4.62
CA TYR A 408 -17.46 0.29 3.69
C TYR A 408 -17.82 1.10 2.43
N ALA A 409 -17.42 2.38 2.44
CA ALA A 409 -17.69 3.37 1.39
C ALA A 409 -16.43 4.23 1.06
N PRO A 410 -15.29 3.63 0.69
CA PRO A 410 -13.99 4.30 0.62
C PRO A 410 -13.78 5.24 -0.58
N LYS A 411 -14.86 5.49 -1.35
CA LYS A 411 -14.94 6.45 -2.46
C LYS A 411 -16.07 7.46 -2.25
N SER A 412 -16.72 7.41 -1.09
CA SER A 412 -17.81 8.30 -0.72
C SER A 412 -17.35 9.21 0.41
N SER A 413 -17.70 10.48 0.31
CA SER A 413 -17.58 11.43 1.42
C SER A 413 -18.78 11.24 2.35
N LEU A 414 -18.53 11.11 3.66
CA LEU A 414 -19.57 10.94 4.67
C LEU A 414 -19.66 12.22 5.51
N SER A 415 -20.79 12.91 5.44
CA SER A 415 -20.98 14.24 6.05
C SER A 415 -22.28 14.37 6.84
N GLY A 416 -22.29 15.29 7.82
CA GLY A 416 -23.44 15.57 8.69
C GLY A 416 -24.09 16.95 8.54
N ASP A 417 -23.84 17.66 7.44
CA ASP A 417 -24.17 19.08 7.25
C ASP A 417 -25.47 19.30 6.44
N GLN A 418 -26.18 20.40 6.73
CA GLN A 418 -27.32 20.93 5.97
C GLN A 418 -26.94 22.11 5.04
N GLY A 419 -25.66 22.26 4.66
CA GLY A 419 -25.17 23.43 3.91
C GLY A 419 -24.18 23.13 2.79
N ASP A 420 -24.08 24.07 1.83
CA ASP A 420 -23.30 23.96 0.58
C ASP A 420 -21.76 24.03 0.74
N ASN A 421 -21.21 23.99 1.96
CA ASN A 421 -19.77 24.17 2.23
C ASN A 421 -19.22 23.03 3.10
N GLU A 422 -18.21 22.33 2.58
CA GLU A 422 -17.34 21.36 3.26
C GLU A 422 -17.04 21.78 4.72
N CYS A 423 -17.74 21.15 5.67
CA CYS A 423 -17.62 21.21 7.14
C CYS A 423 -17.96 22.50 7.92
N ASP A 424 -18.47 23.56 7.30
CA ASP A 424 -18.68 24.85 7.96
C ASP A 424 -20.16 25.23 8.25
N GLY A 425 -21.14 24.36 7.95
CA GLY A 425 -22.56 24.65 8.17
C GLY A 425 -23.04 24.58 9.63
N ASP A 426 -24.21 25.18 9.90
CA ASP A 426 -24.74 25.46 11.26
C ASP A 426 -25.76 24.40 11.79
N GLY A 427 -25.84 23.20 11.21
CA GLY A 427 -26.72 22.08 11.64
C GLY A 427 -26.67 20.89 10.66
N GLY A 428 -27.06 19.65 10.98
CA GLY A 428 -28.19 19.29 11.85
C GLY A 428 -28.46 17.80 12.12
N GLY A 429 -27.52 16.87 11.86
CA GLY A 429 -27.70 15.45 12.22
C GLY A 429 -27.12 15.05 13.59
N ASN A 430 -27.70 14.03 14.25
CA ASN A 430 -27.08 13.31 15.37
C ASN A 430 -26.86 11.85 14.96
N ILE A 431 -25.61 11.45 14.87
CA ILE A 431 -25.22 10.10 14.44
C ILE A 431 -24.54 9.36 15.58
N ASP A 432 -24.98 8.13 15.82
CA ASP A 432 -24.41 7.23 16.82
C ASP A 432 -24.07 5.89 16.13
N VAL A 433 -22.78 5.65 15.89
CA VAL A 433 -22.27 4.44 15.22
C VAL A 433 -21.51 3.57 16.22
N THR A 434 -21.88 2.29 16.31
CA THR A 434 -21.10 1.26 17.03
C THR A 434 -20.60 0.21 16.03
N GLY A 435 -19.29 0.09 15.88
CA GLY A 435 -18.65 -0.72 14.85
C GLY A 435 -17.55 0.07 14.16
N SER A 436 -17.50 0.06 12.83
CA SER A 436 -16.39 0.67 12.09
C SER A 436 -16.80 1.26 10.75
N LEU A 437 -16.19 2.39 10.38
CA LEU A 437 -16.46 3.10 9.13
C LEU A 437 -15.20 3.20 8.28
N VAL A 438 -15.35 3.00 6.97
CA VAL A 438 -14.27 3.19 5.99
C VAL A 438 -14.79 4.11 4.88
N VAL A 439 -14.32 5.36 4.85
CA VAL A 439 -14.84 6.41 3.96
C VAL A 439 -13.70 7.16 3.26
N GLN A 440 -14.02 7.93 2.22
CA GLN A 440 -13.00 8.78 1.60
C GLN A 440 -12.71 9.99 2.50
N ASP A 441 -13.72 10.82 2.70
CA ASP A 441 -13.64 12.04 3.50
C ASP A 441 -14.68 11.94 4.62
N PHE A 442 -14.27 12.26 5.85
CA PHE A 442 -15.14 12.21 7.03
C PHE A 442 -15.35 13.61 7.59
N CYS A 443 -16.61 14.02 7.73
CA CYS A 443 -16.97 15.35 8.20
C CYS A 443 -18.22 15.35 9.10
N PHE A 444 -18.04 15.50 10.42
CA PHE A 444 -19.17 15.65 11.36
C PHE A 444 -18.89 16.69 12.43
N GLN A 445 -19.93 17.44 12.78
CA GLN A 445 -19.90 18.39 13.89
C GLN A 445 -20.46 17.83 15.19
N ASN A 446 -21.36 16.84 15.13
CA ASN A 446 -21.98 16.17 16.28
C ASN A 446 -22.12 14.68 15.98
N GLY A 447 -22.00 13.83 17.01
CA GLY A 447 -22.15 12.39 16.91
C GLY A 447 -21.18 11.60 17.79
N GLU A 448 -21.45 10.31 17.94
CA GLU A 448 -20.62 9.33 18.65
C GLU A 448 -20.26 8.15 17.73
N PHE A 449 -18.98 7.86 17.63
CA PHE A 449 -18.42 6.77 16.81
C PHE A 449 -17.57 5.90 17.73
N THR A 450 -18.09 4.72 18.04
CA THR A 450 -17.48 3.78 18.98
C THR A 450 -17.04 2.52 18.25
N HIS A 451 -15.74 2.25 18.31
CA HIS A 451 -15.14 1.04 17.79
C HIS A 451 -15.55 -0.17 18.65
N ASP A 452 -16.07 -1.21 18.00
CA ASP A 452 -16.27 -2.51 18.63
C ASP A 452 -15.12 -3.46 18.27
N GLY A 453 -14.62 -4.20 19.26
CA GLY A 453 -13.50 -5.13 19.07
C GLY A 453 -13.85 -6.34 18.21
N SER A 454 -15.13 -6.67 18.01
CA SER A 454 -15.51 -7.74 17.07
C SER A 454 -15.18 -7.40 15.61
N MET A 455 -15.01 -6.10 15.30
CA MET A 455 -14.61 -5.63 13.97
C MET A 455 -13.12 -5.81 13.66
N ASP A 456 -12.27 -6.08 14.66
CA ASP A 456 -10.81 -6.15 14.49
C ASP A 456 -10.38 -7.32 13.58
N ASP A 457 -11.11 -8.43 13.63
CA ASP A 457 -10.84 -9.66 12.89
C ASP A 457 -11.67 -9.76 11.61
N LEU A 458 -12.49 -8.75 11.30
CA LEU A 458 -13.37 -8.77 10.14
C LEU A 458 -12.60 -8.40 8.87
N GLU A 459 -12.29 -9.41 8.08
CA GLU A 459 -11.76 -9.22 6.73
C GLU A 459 -12.88 -8.74 5.82
N VAL A 460 -12.64 -7.61 5.16
CA VAL A 460 -13.58 -7.10 4.17
C VAL A 460 -13.47 -8.00 2.94
N ASP A 461 -14.48 -8.85 2.74
CA ASP A 461 -14.69 -9.66 1.54
C ASP A 461 -15.12 -8.78 0.36
N LEU A 462 -14.27 -7.82 0.05
CA LEU A 462 -14.15 -7.37 -1.31
C LEU A 462 -13.50 -8.56 -1.98
N ASP A 463 -14.08 -9.04 -3.08
CA ASP A 463 -13.30 -9.76 -4.07
C ASP A 463 -12.24 -8.77 -4.56
N LEU A 464 -11.20 -8.55 -3.73
CA LEU A 464 -10.25 -7.45 -3.78
C LEU A 464 -9.67 -7.51 -5.15
N ASP A 465 -10.14 -6.57 -5.97
CA ASP A 465 -10.13 -6.64 -7.40
C ASP A 465 -8.85 -7.29 -7.86
N THR A 466 -9.04 -8.58 -8.12
CA THR A 466 -8.02 -9.44 -8.61
C THR A 466 -7.38 -8.75 -9.78
N VAL A 467 -6.03 -8.75 -9.85
CA VAL A 467 -5.31 -8.22 -11.01
C VAL A 467 -6.00 -8.76 -12.27
N LYS A 468 -6.80 -7.96 -12.97
CA LYS A 468 -7.57 -8.43 -14.12
C LYS A 468 -6.64 -8.55 -15.31
N TYR A 469 -5.70 -7.63 -15.43
CA TYR A 469 -4.68 -7.62 -16.46
C TYR A 469 -3.29 -7.68 -15.83
N LEU A 470 -2.61 -8.80 -16.04
CA LEU A 470 -1.24 -8.98 -15.59
C LEU A 470 -0.26 -8.79 -16.75
N HIS A 471 0.77 -8.00 -16.53
CA HIS A 471 1.88 -7.79 -17.46
C HIS A 471 3.21 -7.97 -16.72
N VAL A 472 3.82 -9.15 -16.86
CA VAL A 472 5.13 -9.46 -16.29
C VAL A 472 6.12 -9.70 -17.41
N SER A 473 7.26 -9.01 -17.36
CA SER A 473 8.29 -9.13 -18.40
C SER A 473 9.69 -9.18 -17.80
N GLU A 474 10.57 -9.95 -18.44
CA GLU A 474 12.01 -9.87 -18.23
C GLU A 474 12.59 -8.92 -19.28
N ASN A 475 13.29 -7.88 -18.82
CA ASN A 475 13.97 -6.91 -19.66
C ASN A 475 15.48 -6.99 -19.40
N ARG A 476 16.23 -7.50 -20.37
CA ARG A 476 17.67 -7.74 -20.21
C ARG A 476 18.45 -6.51 -20.67
N VAL A 477 19.33 -6.02 -19.79
CA VAL A 477 20.25 -4.92 -20.10
C VAL A 477 21.68 -5.40 -19.96
N LYS A 478 22.52 -5.13 -20.97
CA LYS A 478 23.94 -5.46 -20.96
C LYS A 478 24.75 -4.25 -20.55
N ILE A 479 25.64 -4.42 -19.59
CA ILE A 479 26.55 -3.39 -19.13
C ILE A 479 27.95 -3.68 -19.66
N GLU A 480 28.58 -2.67 -20.26
CA GLU A 480 29.97 -2.71 -20.73
C GLU A 480 30.72 -1.54 -20.10
N MET A 481 31.72 -1.84 -19.26
CA MET A 481 32.60 -0.83 -18.66
C MET A 481 33.71 -0.43 -19.65
N GLU A 482 34.08 0.86 -19.66
CA GLU A 482 35.12 1.44 -20.53
C GLU A 482 36.54 1.33 -19.97
#